data_AF-A0A816ASU9-F1
#
_entry.id   AF-A0A816ASU9-F1
#
_cell.length_a   1.000
_cell.length_b   1.000
_cell.length_c   1.000
_cell.angle_alpha   90.00
_cell.angle_beta   90.00
_cell.angle_gamma   90.00
#
_symmetry.space_group_name_H-M   'P 1'
#
loop_
_entity.id
_entity.type
_entity.pdbx_description
1 polymer ?
#
loop_
_entity_poly.entity_id
_entity_poly.type
_entity_poly.pdbx_seq_one_letter_code
_entity_poly.pdbx_strand_id
1 'polypeptide(L)'
;RIVTLEWLKSSSRIGEWLYFNKFEPKSLLNSNPSLNIYRKYRQQKKSIELFNQCGLIYITSIVHQRQLLLKLITLLGGNITINRNRAQLIVGQSSKILQIIVHPQVNEQWVIDSIKMGKCLPTDDYLIDNDNNC
;
A
#
# COMPACT_ATOMS: atom_id res chain seq x y z
N ARG A 1 -0.53 10.82 -13.15
CA ARG A 1 -1.80 10.31 -13.73
C ARG A 1 -1.41 9.09 -14.56
N ILE A 2 -2.27 8.08 -14.66
CA ILE A 2 -1.97 6.89 -15.46
C ILE A 2 -2.67 7.07 -16.81
N VAL A 3 -1.91 6.98 -17.90
CA VAL A 3 -2.39 7.12 -19.28
C VAL A 3 -1.71 6.07 -20.15
N THR A 4 -2.31 5.73 -21.29
CA THR A 4 -1.72 4.83 -22.28
C THR A 4 -0.59 5.53 -23.05
N LEU A 5 0.31 4.72 -23.63
CA LEU A 5 1.38 5.23 -24.51
C LEU A 5 0.83 6.03 -25.70
N GLU A 6 -0.40 5.74 -26.12
CA GLU A 6 -1.09 6.45 -27.19
C GLU A 6 -1.22 7.95 -26.90
N TRP A 7 -1.45 8.34 -25.64
CA TRP A 7 -1.50 9.74 -25.26
C TRP A 7 -0.23 10.50 -25.64
N LEU A 8 0.93 9.90 -25.38
CA LEU A 8 2.23 10.49 -25.69
C LEU A 8 2.43 10.60 -27.20
N LYS A 9 2.09 9.54 -27.95
CA LYS A 9 2.18 9.54 -29.42
C LYS A 9 1.27 10.60 -30.05
N SER A 10 0.01 10.67 -29.61
CA SER A 10 -0.97 11.63 -30.13
C SER A 10 -0.60 13.07 -29.77
N SER A 11 -0.13 13.31 -28.54
CA SER A 11 0.34 14.63 -28.11
C SER A 11 1.57 15.08 -28.92
N SER A 12 2.54 14.18 -29.11
CA SER A 12 3.75 14.46 -29.90
C SER A 12 3.44 14.77 -31.37
N ARG A 13 2.48 14.07 -31.98
CA ARG A 13 2.10 14.30 -33.39
C ARG A 13 1.45 15.66 -33.61
N ILE A 14 0.67 16.12 -32.64
CA ILE A 14 -0.07 17.40 -32.73
C ILE A 14 0.81 18.57 -32.25
N GLY A 15 1.85 18.29 -31.46
CA GLY A 15 2.72 19.31 -30.87
C GLY A 15 2.17 19.91 -29.58
N GLU A 16 1.14 19.31 -28.99
CA GLU A 16 0.46 19.83 -27.79
C GLU A 16 0.07 18.70 -26.82
N TRP A 17 -0.01 19.02 -25.53
CA TRP A 17 -0.45 18.07 -24.51
C TRP A 17 -1.97 17.88 -24.58
N LEU A 18 -2.40 16.72 -25.08
CA LEU A 18 -3.82 16.40 -25.18
C LEU A 18 -4.46 16.14 -23.82
N TYR A 19 -5.78 16.30 -23.75
CA TYR A 19 -6.55 15.95 -22.57
C TYR A 19 -6.48 14.44 -22.28
N PHE A 20 -5.91 14.07 -21.13
CA PHE A 20 -5.54 12.70 -20.76
C PHE A 20 -6.72 11.75 -20.54
N ASN A 21 -7.94 12.22 -20.21
CA ASN A 21 -9.06 11.33 -19.82
C ASN A 21 -9.43 10.31 -20.90
N LYS A 22 -9.27 10.69 -22.18
CA LYS A 22 -9.57 9.80 -23.32
C LYS A 22 -8.56 8.65 -23.46
N PHE A 23 -7.39 8.80 -22.83
CA PHE A 23 -6.27 7.86 -22.92
C PHE A 23 -6.02 7.15 -21.59
N GLU A 24 -6.95 7.19 -20.64
CA GLU A 24 -6.81 6.40 -19.43
C GLU A 24 -7.08 4.91 -19.72
N PRO A 25 -6.27 3.99 -19.16
CA PRO A 25 -6.45 2.56 -19.39
C PRO A 25 -7.72 2.07 -18.66
N LYS A 26 -8.86 2.07 -19.35
CA LYS A 26 -10.16 1.69 -18.77
C LYS A 26 -10.16 0.29 -18.15
N SER A 27 -9.48 -0.67 -18.77
CA SER A 27 -9.34 -2.03 -18.23
C SER A 27 -8.64 -2.04 -16.86
N LEU A 28 -7.59 -1.23 -16.68
CA LEU A 28 -6.88 -1.09 -15.42
C LEU A 28 -7.75 -0.42 -14.34
N LEU A 29 -8.49 0.63 -14.71
CA LEU A 29 -9.41 1.32 -13.80
C LEU A 29 -10.54 0.40 -13.33
N ASN A 30 -11.04 -0.46 -14.21
CA ASN A 30 -12.11 -1.40 -13.89
C ASN A 30 -11.62 -2.55 -13.00
N SER A 31 -10.37 -3.00 -13.17
CA SER A 31 -9.80 -4.09 -12.36
C SER A 31 -9.21 -3.64 -11.02
N ASN A 32 -9.04 -2.33 -10.79
CA ASN A 32 -8.46 -1.79 -9.57
C ASN A 32 -9.41 -0.75 -8.95
N PRO A 33 -10.38 -1.18 -8.11
CA PRO A 33 -11.39 -0.29 -7.55
C PRO A 33 -10.79 0.87 -6.73
N SER A 34 -9.61 0.67 -6.12
CA SER A 34 -8.91 1.72 -5.39
C SER A 34 -8.52 2.93 -6.25
N LEU A 35 -8.28 2.76 -7.56
CA LEU A 35 -7.92 3.88 -8.43
C LEU A 35 -9.04 4.93 -8.51
N ASN A 36 -10.30 4.49 -8.48
CA ASN A 36 -11.46 5.39 -8.43
C ASN A 36 -11.54 6.12 -7.08
N ILE A 37 -11.27 5.42 -5.98
CA ILE A 37 -11.20 6.00 -4.63
C ILE A 37 -10.13 7.09 -4.60
N TYR A 38 -8.90 6.76 -4.99
CA TYR A 38 -7.78 7.70 -4.99
C TYR A 38 -8.00 8.90 -5.91
N ARG A 39 -8.65 8.69 -7.06
CA ARG A 39 -9.07 9.78 -7.95
C ARG A 39 -10.03 10.74 -7.25
N LYS A 40 -11.04 10.22 -6.56
CA LYS A 40 -12.03 11.03 -5.83
C LYS A 40 -11.36 11.85 -4.73
N TYR A 41 -10.48 11.23 -3.92
CA TYR A 41 -9.73 11.94 -2.88
C TYR A 41 -8.89 13.08 -3.46
N ARG A 42 -8.16 12.82 -4.55
CA ARG A 42 -7.35 13.83 -5.22
C ARG A 42 -8.20 15.00 -5.75
N GLN A 43 -9.35 14.71 -6.36
CA GLN A 43 -10.27 15.76 -6.85
C GLN A 43 -10.79 16.62 -5.70
N GLN A 44 -11.02 16.02 -4.53
CA GLN A 44 -11.45 16.71 -3.32
C GLN A 44 -10.29 17.38 -2.56
N LYS A 45 -9.05 17.28 -3.04
CA LYS A 45 -7.83 17.73 -2.35
C LYS A 45 -7.71 17.18 -0.92
N LYS A 46 -8.22 15.97 -0.68
CA LYS A 46 -8.14 15.28 0.63
C LYS A 46 -6.94 14.35 0.69
N SER A 47 -6.31 14.27 1.86
CA SER A 47 -5.33 13.23 2.18
C SER A 47 -6.01 11.86 2.17
N ILE A 48 -5.26 10.85 1.72
CA ILE A 48 -5.67 9.45 1.87
C ILE A 48 -4.99 8.94 3.12
N GLU A 49 -5.78 8.58 4.13
CA GLU A 49 -5.30 8.14 5.43
C GLU A 49 -5.73 6.69 5.64
N LEU A 50 -5.13 5.80 4.85
CA LEU A 50 -5.45 4.38 4.83
C LEU A 50 -5.03 3.69 6.14
N PHE A 51 -3.87 4.07 6.68
CA PHE A 51 -3.25 3.37 7.81
C PHE A 51 -3.19 4.22 9.09
N ASN A 52 -3.92 5.33 9.18
CA ASN A 52 -3.87 6.24 10.32
C ASN A 52 -4.36 5.61 11.65
N GLN A 53 -5.26 4.64 11.56
CA GLN A 53 -5.83 3.93 12.72
C GLN A 53 -5.03 2.69 13.13
N CYS A 54 -3.99 2.32 12.38
CA CYS A 54 -3.19 1.12 12.66
C CYS A 54 -2.19 1.29 13.81
N GLY A 55 -2.05 2.51 14.35
CA GLY A 55 -1.08 2.78 15.40
C GLY A 55 0.36 2.77 14.88
N LEU A 56 1.31 2.44 15.76
CA LEU A 56 2.73 2.32 15.39
C LEU A 56 3.00 1.00 14.66
N ILE A 57 3.51 1.08 13.43
CA ILE A 57 3.80 -0.07 12.58
C ILE A 57 5.31 -0.31 12.53
N TYR A 58 5.74 -1.54 12.78
CA TYR A 58 7.13 -1.98 12.61
C TYR A 58 7.26 -2.92 11.41
N ILE A 59 8.33 -2.80 10.62
CA ILE A 59 8.51 -3.58 9.38
C ILE A 59 9.73 -4.49 9.50
N THR A 60 9.53 -5.81 9.34
CA THR A 60 10.57 -6.86 9.44
C THR A 60 11.09 -7.38 8.10
N SER A 61 10.62 -6.86 6.97
CA SER A 61 11.00 -7.33 5.62
C SER A 61 12.45 -7.05 5.22
N ILE A 62 12.91 -7.70 4.14
CA ILE A 62 14.21 -7.44 3.51
C ILE A 62 14.36 -5.97 3.07
N VAL A 63 15.60 -5.47 2.99
CA VAL A 63 15.91 -4.03 2.82
C VAL A 63 15.13 -3.35 1.70
N HIS A 64 15.10 -3.93 0.50
CA HIS A 64 14.43 -3.34 -0.66
C HIS A 64 12.90 -3.26 -0.48
N GLN A 65 12.28 -4.35 0.00
CA GLN A 65 10.84 -4.39 0.26
C GLN A 65 10.47 -3.47 1.42
N ARG A 66 11.28 -3.45 2.48
CA ARG A 66 11.09 -2.58 3.65
C ARG A 66 11.06 -1.10 3.25
N GLN A 67 11.97 -0.65 2.39
CA GLN A 67 11.96 0.74 1.93
C GLN A 67 10.69 1.09 1.15
N LEU A 68 10.22 0.18 0.29
CA LEU A 68 8.99 0.37 -0.46
C LEU A 68 7.77 0.42 0.47
N LEU A 69 7.65 -0.54 1.38
CA LEU A 69 6.56 -0.61 2.36
C LEU A 69 6.53 0.62 3.26
N LEU A 70 7.69 1.06 3.75
CA LEU A 70 7.81 2.28 4.54
C LEU A 70 7.26 3.48 3.77
N LYS A 71 7.68 3.66 2.51
CA LYS A 71 7.17 4.77 1.68
C LYS A 71 5.66 4.67 1.46
N LEU A 72 5.15 3.49 1.12
CA LEU A 72 3.73 3.29 0.85
C LEU A 72 2.88 3.56 2.09
N ILE A 73 3.25 2.99 3.24
CA ILE A 73 2.52 3.14 4.49
C ILE A 73 2.52 4.60 4.94
N THR A 74 3.68 5.26 4.94
CA THR A 74 3.80 6.67 5.33
C THR A 74 3.00 7.59 4.39
N LEU A 75 3.06 7.38 3.07
CA LEU A 75 2.30 8.18 2.09
C LEU A 75 0.78 8.02 2.25
N LEU A 76 0.34 6.93 2.87
CA LEU A 76 -1.06 6.61 3.11
C LEU A 76 -1.43 6.77 4.60
N GLY A 77 -0.69 7.61 5.33
CA GLY A 77 -1.05 8.07 6.67
C GLY A 77 -0.70 7.12 7.82
N GLY A 78 0.09 6.08 7.58
CA GLY A 78 0.55 5.18 8.64
C GLY A 78 1.76 5.72 9.40
N ASN A 79 1.87 5.34 10.68
CA ASN A 79 2.97 5.75 11.55
C ASN A 79 4.00 4.62 11.69
N ILE A 80 5.22 4.84 11.22
CA ILE A 80 6.30 3.84 11.28
C ILE A 80 7.14 4.02 12.55
N THR A 81 7.50 2.91 13.20
CA THR A 81 8.47 2.86 14.30
C THR A 81 9.69 2.03 13.91
N ILE A 82 10.86 2.40 14.45
CA ILE A 82 12.08 1.58 14.40
C ILE A 82 12.21 0.64 15.60
N ASN A 83 11.40 0.84 16.64
CA ASN A 83 11.40 0.03 17.86
C ASN A 83 10.24 -0.97 17.80
N ARG A 84 10.57 -2.26 17.67
CA ARG A 84 9.62 -3.37 17.61
C ARG A 84 8.69 -3.41 18.82
N ASN A 85 9.22 -3.14 20.02
CA ASN A 85 8.48 -3.26 21.28
C ASN A 85 7.43 -2.15 21.49
N ARG A 86 7.48 -1.10 20.67
CA ARG A 86 6.48 -0.03 20.67
C ARG A 86 5.44 -0.21 19.56
N ALA A 87 5.63 -1.18 18.68
CA ALA A 87 4.73 -1.41 17.57
C ALA A 87 3.40 -1.95 18.07
N GLN A 88 2.29 -1.52 17.50
CA GLN A 88 0.97 -2.12 17.68
C GLN A 88 0.67 -3.13 16.57
N LEU A 89 1.39 -3.05 15.45
CA LEU A 89 1.32 -3.97 14.32
C LEU A 89 2.72 -4.23 13.76
N ILE A 90 3.03 -5.49 13.49
CA ILE A 90 4.26 -5.89 12.81
C ILE A 90 3.91 -6.34 11.39
N VAL A 91 4.61 -5.81 10.39
CA VAL A 91 4.45 -6.15 8.98
C VAL A 91 5.72 -6.79 8.45
N GLY A 92 5.58 -7.99 7.91
CA GLY A 92 6.60 -8.70 7.16
C GLY A 92 7.01 -10.03 7.78
N GLN A 93 8.10 -10.60 7.26
CA GLN A 93 8.54 -11.96 7.60
C GLN A 93 8.66 -12.23 9.11
N SER A 94 8.24 -13.44 9.52
CA SER A 94 8.47 -13.95 10.88
C SER A 94 9.96 -14.12 11.11
N SER A 95 10.48 -13.47 12.15
CA SER A 95 11.79 -13.79 12.67
C SER A 95 11.63 -14.98 13.59
N LYS A 96 12.35 -16.08 13.33
CA LYS A 96 12.41 -17.29 14.18
C LYS A 96 12.92 -17.02 15.61
N ILE A 97 13.17 -15.76 15.94
CA ILE A 97 13.60 -15.37 17.28
C ILE A 97 12.36 -15.47 18.17
N LEU A 98 12.39 -16.46 19.06
CA LEU A 98 11.43 -16.78 20.14
C LEU A 98 11.20 -15.60 21.10
N GLN A 99 10.75 -14.47 20.57
CA GLN A 99 10.25 -13.36 21.36
C GLN A 99 8.74 -13.55 21.47
N ILE A 100 8.23 -13.43 22.70
CA ILE A 100 6.81 -13.35 22.98
C ILE A 100 6.22 -12.30 22.03
N ILE A 101 5.45 -12.75 21.05
CA ILE A 101 4.78 -11.84 20.12
C ILE A 101 3.63 -11.21 20.88
N VAL A 102 3.85 -9.98 21.36
CA VAL A 102 2.84 -9.21 22.10
C VAL A 102 1.83 -8.55 21.14
N HIS A 103 2.17 -8.43 19.86
CA HIS A 103 1.41 -7.66 18.87
C HIS A 103 1.17 -8.47 17.59
N PRO A 104 0.02 -8.30 16.91
CA PRO A 104 -0.27 -9.03 15.68
C PRO A 104 0.83 -8.82 14.64
N GLN A 105 1.23 -9.92 14.01
CA GLN A 105 2.19 -9.93 12.93
C GLN A 105 1.52 -10.40 11.65
N VAL A 106 1.54 -9.55 10.62
CA VAL A 106 0.95 -9.82 9.31
C VAL A 106 2.01 -9.86 8.23
N ASN A 107 1.74 -10.58 7.15
CA ASN A 107 2.59 -10.59 5.96
C ASN A 107 2.48 -9.26 5.18
N GLU A 108 3.43 -9.03 4.27
CA GLU A 108 3.48 -7.84 3.42
C GLU A 108 2.26 -7.70 2.50
N GLN A 109 1.58 -8.81 2.19
CA GLN A 109 0.42 -8.83 1.29
C GLN A 109 -0.74 -8.00 1.84
N TRP A 110 -0.89 -7.92 3.17
CA TRP A 110 -1.89 -7.08 3.84
C TRP A 110 -1.82 -5.62 3.40
N VAL A 111 -0.60 -5.07 3.27
CA VAL A 111 -0.38 -3.70 2.83
C VAL A 111 -0.80 -3.55 1.37
N ILE A 112 -0.37 -4.48 0.52
CA ILE A 112 -0.61 -4.44 -0.92
C ILE A 112 -2.10 -4.54 -1.23
N ASP A 113 -2.81 -5.45 -0.57
CA ASP A 113 -4.24 -5.65 -0.78
C ASP A 113 -5.07 -4.51 -0.21
N SER A 114 -4.68 -3.96 0.95
CA SER A 114 -5.30 -2.74 1.49
C SER A 114 -5.20 -1.58 0.49
N ILE A 115 -4.06 -1.44 -0.18
CA ILE A 115 -3.87 -0.43 -1.24
C ILE A 115 -4.70 -0.74 -2.49
N LYS A 116 -4.75 -2.00 -2.93
CA LYS A 116 -5.57 -2.41 -4.09
C LYS A 116 -7.06 -2.24 -3.86
N MET A 117 -7.52 -2.43 -2.62
CA MET A 117 -8.92 -2.26 -2.23
C MET A 117 -9.25 -0.80 -1.86
N GLY A 118 -8.24 0.01 -1.55
CA GLY A 118 -8.41 1.41 -1.16
C GLY A 118 -9.04 1.57 0.23
N LYS A 119 -8.96 0.53 1.07
CA LYS A 119 -9.39 0.53 2.47
C LYS A 119 -8.41 -0.28 3.32
N CYS A 120 -8.28 0.05 4.61
CA CYS A 120 -7.52 -0.78 5.54
C CYS A 120 -8.25 -2.11 5.72
N LEU A 121 -7.61 -3.22 5.38
CA LEU A 121 -8.20 -4.54 5.57
C LEU A 121 -7.99 -5.04 7.01
N PRO A 122 -8.88 -5.91 7.51
CA PRO A 122 -8.64 -6.65 8.74
C PRO A 122 -7.32 -7.41 8.68
N THR A 123 -6.66 -7.57 9.82
CA THR A 123 -5.36 -8.24 9.91
C THR A 123 -5.47 -9.76 9.98
N ASP A 124 -6.64 -10.29 10.37
CA ASP A 124 -6.84 -11.71 10.71
C ASP A 124 -6.47 -12.65 9.55
N ASP A 125 -6.88 -12.30 8.33
CA ASP A 125 -6.61 -13.08 7.10
C ASP A 125 -5.14 -13.05 6.66
N TYR A 126 -4.31 -12.23 7.31
CA TYR A 126 -2.93 -11.98 6.93
C TYR A 126 -1.93 -12.32 8.03
N LEU A 127 -2.42 -12.84 9.17
CA LEU A 127 -1.59 -13.25 10.27
C LEU A 127 -0.58 -14.31 9.80
N ILE A 128 0.65 -14.17 10.27
CA ILE A 128 1.68 -15.18 10.06
C ILE A 128 1.64 -16.14 11.23
N ASP A 129 1.24 -17.39 10.99
CA ASP A 129 1.29 -18.44 12.00
C ASP A 129 2.73 -18.67 12.44
N ASN A 130 2.97 -18.60 13.75
CA ASN A 130 4.24 -19.02 14.37
C ASN A 130 4.16 -20.50 14.73
N ASP A 131 3.67 -21.34 13.82
CA ASP A 131 3.64 -22.77 14.08
C ASP A 131 5.07 -23.31 14.05
N ASN A 132 5.55 -23.60 15.27
CA ASN A 132 6.71 -24.43 15.55
C ASN A 132 6.46 -25.87 15.08
N ASN A 133 6.46 -26.13 13.78
CA ASN A 133 6.50 -27.50 13.26
C ASN A 133 7.27 -27.56 11.93
N CYS A 134 8.59 -27.76 12.07
CA CYS A 134 9.45 -28.60 11.22
C CYS A 134 10.86 -28.60 11.82
#